data_AF-A0A2H6JPC6-F1
#
_entry.id   AF-A0A2H6JPC6-F1
#
_cell.length_a   1.000
_cell.length_b   1.000
_cell.length_c   1.000
_cell.angle_alpha   90.00
_cell.angle_beta   90.00
_cell.angle_gamma   90.00
#
_symmetry.space_group_name_H-M   'P 1'
#
loop_
_entity.id
_entity.type
_entity.pdbx_description
1 polymer ?
#
loop_
_entity_poly.entity_id
_entity_poly.type
_entity_poly.pdbx_seq_one_letter_code
_entity_poly.pdbx_strand_id
1 'polypeptide(L)'
;MNREKKETRTCQVCHQEKRKDELIPPNLVRESIQQFIKGEVRDWSDDGDICLSCLNTYRAKYVQRIMEKDLGELDSLEQEVVQSIHDNDILSENINEEYEERLCFGDRIADKVAAFGGSWSFILSFLMFMAIWIVGNSLMLIKQPFDPYPFILLNLMLSLVAALQAPVIMMSQNRQEKRDRLRAQNDYQVNLKAELEIRIILEKLDTLIHYQWLRFLETQQIQMDMLEEISSKSRRR
;
A
#
# COMPACT_ATOMS: atom_id res chain seq x y z
N MET A 1 24.11 55.14 53.44
CA MET A 1 23.96 54.97 51.99
C MET A 1 23.28 53.63 51.75
N ASN A 2 22.15 53.66 51.04
CA ASN A 2 21.01 52.73 51.12
C ASN A 2 21.30 51.24 50.94
N ARG A 3 20.74 50.42 51.85
CA ARG A 3 20.48 49.00 51.62
C ARG A 3 19.27 48.88 50.69
N GLU A 4 19.51 48.63 49.40
CA GLU A 4 18.43 48.20 48.49
C GLU A 4 17.85 46.88 49.01
N LYS A 5 16.59 46.91 49.47
CA LYS A 5 15.81 45.71 49.78
C LYS A 5 15.67 44.91 48.49
N LYS A 6 16.43 43.81 48.37
CA LYS A 6 16.21 42.83 47.29
C LYS A 6 14.86 42.17 47.54
N GLU A 7 13.85 42.54 46.76
CA GLU A 7 12.55 41.86 46.74
C GLU A 7 12.76 40.39 46.36
N THR A 8 12.47 39.48 47.29
CA THR A 8 12.45 38.04 47.06
C THR A 8 11.01 37.59 46.81
N ARG A 9 10.83 36.64 45.91
CA ARG A 9 9.54 35.99 45.62
C ARG A 9 9.74 34.48 45.58
N THR A 10 8.67 33.72 45.83
CA THR A 10 8.71 32.26 45.89
C THR A 10 8.40 31.64 44.54
N CYS A 11 9.22 30.70 44.09
CA CYS A 11 8.91 29.91 42.90
C CYS A 11 7.78 28.92 43.20
N GLN A 12 6.78 28.83 42.32
CA GLN A 12 5.65 27.90 42.50
C GLN A 12 5.99 26.41 42.33
N VAL A 13 7.12 26.09 41.71
CA VAL A 13 7.51 24.70 41.42
C VAL A 13 8.41 24.11 42.51
N CYS A 14 9.36 24.90 43.05
CA CYS A 14 10.26 24.44 44.10
C CYS A 14 9.98 25.04 45.48
N HIS A 15 9.01 25.95 45.59
CA HIS A 15 8.65 26.69 46.82
C HIS A 15 9.82 27.41 47.51
N GLN A 16 10.95 27.60 46.83
CA GLN A 16 12.10 28.32 47.36
C GLN A 16 11.97 29.83 47.10
N GLU A 17 12.40 30.63 48.08
CA GLU A 17 12.60 32.07 47.88
C GLU A 17 13.79 32.31 46.94
N LYS A 18 13.53 33.03 45.84
CA LYS A 18 14.53 33.42 44.86
C LYS A 18 14.51 34.93 44.69
N ARG A 19 15.63 35.46 44.21
CA ARG A 19 15.72 36.87 43.82
C ARG A 19 14.78 37.11 42.63
N LYS A 20 14.16 38.29 42.58
CA LYS A 20 13.31 38.72 41.47
C LYS A 20 13.98 38.56 40.09
N ASP A 21 15.31 38.70 40.02
CA ASP A 21 16.11 38.54 38.79
C ASP A 21 16.21 37.09 38.28
N GLU A 22 15.89 36.10 39.11
CA GLU A 22 15.96 34.66 38.79
C GLU A 22 14.57 34.03 38.54
N LEU A 23 13.53 34.85 38.67
CA LEU A 23 12.14 34.48 38.52
C LEU A 23 11.61 34.98 37.19
N ILE A 24 10.99 34.06 36.46
CA ILE A 24 10.40 34.32 35.15
C ILE A 24 8.88 34.31 35.35
N PRO A 25 8.19 35.39 34.94
CA PRO A 25 6.74 35.39 34.95
C PRO A 25 6.22 34.40 33.89
N PRO A 26 5.09 33.74 34.17
CA PRO A 26 4.55 32.68 33.31
C PRO A 26 4.25 33.15 31.89
N ASN A 27 3.90 34.43 31.69
CA ASN A 27 3.71 35.04 30.36
C ASN A 27 4.93 35.00 29.44
N LEU A 28 6.14 34.85 29.98
CA LEU A 28 7.38 34.67 29.19
C LEU A 28 7.70 33.20 28.90
N VAL A 29 6.97 32.26 29.49
CA VAL A 29 7.12 30.82 29.25
C VAL A 29 6.24 30.43 28.07
N ARG A 30 6.72 29.59 27.15
CA ARG A 30 5.90 29.07 26.04
C ARG A 30 4.68 28.31 26.56
N GLU A 31 3.56 28.51 25.89
CA GLU A 31 2.26 27.90 26.25
C GLU A 31 2.33 26.36 26.32
N SER A 32 3.06 25.72 25.41
CA SER A 32 3.24 24.26 25.40
C SER A 32 3.91 23.72 26.68
N ILE A 33 4.91 24.43 27.19
CA ILE A 33 5.58 24.09 28.47
C ILE A 33 4.69 24.47 29.66
N GLN A 34 3.93 25.56 29.60
CA GLN A 34 2.97 25.90 30.65
C GLN A 34 1.90 24.82 30.81
N GLN A 35 1.34 24.33 29.70
CA GLN A 35 0.36 23.24 29.71
C GLN A 35 0.96 21.95 30.28
N PHE A 36 2.22 21.64 29.94
CA PHE A 36 2.93 20.49 30.52
C PHE A 36 3.13 20.61 32.03
N ILE A 37 3.53 21.80 32.52
CA ILE A 37 3.69 22.07 33.95
C ILE A 37 2.34 22.01 34.68
N LYS A 38 1.26 22.58 34.12
CA LYS A 38 -0.11 22.47 34.65
C LYS A 38 -0.57 21.03 34.80
N GLY A 39 -0.13 20.14 33.91
CA GLY A 39 -0.44 18.71 33.97
C GLY A 39 0.25 17.95 35.10
N GLU A 40 1.44 18.38 35.53
CA GLU A 40 2.24 17.71 36.59
C GLU A 40 2.18 18.41 37.96
N VAL A 41 1.92 19.72 38.02
CA VAL A 41 1.98 20.52 39.26
C VAL A 41 0.58 20.99 39.66
N ARG A 42 0.10 20.55 40.84
CA ARG A 42 -1.26 20.82 41.34
C ARG A 42 -1.55 22.27 41.75
N ASP A 43 -0.54 23.02 42.19
CA ASP A 43 -0.68 24.40 42.70
C ASP A 43 -0.22 25.48 41.69
N TRP A 44 -0.21 25.17 40.39
CA TRP A 44 0.17 26.13 39.36
C TRP A 44 -0.92 27.19 39.14
N SER A 45 -0.58 28.47 39.30
CA SER A 45 -1.46 29.59 38.94
C SER A 45 -0.91 30.37 37.75
N ASP A 46 -1.78 30.91 36.90
CA ASP A 46 -1.39 31.66 35.70
C ASP A 46 -0.62 32.97 35.96
N ASP A 47 -0.57 33.42 37.22
CA ASP A 47 0.22 34.58 37.66
C ASP A 47 1.48 34.21 38.47
N GLY A 48 1.83 32.92 38.51
CA GLY A 48 2.87 32.37 39.36
C GLY A 48 4.28 32.39 38.79
N ASP A 49 5.22 33.02 39.50
CA ASP A 49 6.63 33.11 39.06
C ASP A 49 7.34 31.73 39.13
N ILE A 50 8.09 31.37 38.09
CA ILE A 50 8.93 30.15 38.03
C ILE A 50 10.42 30.50 38.00
N CYS A 51 11.25 29.77 38.77
CA CYS A 51 12.69 29.99 38.74
C CYS A 51 13.34 29.29 37.53
N LEU A 52 14.42 29.88 37.01
CA LEU A 52 15.13 29.40 35.81
C LEU A 52 15.56 27.92 35.90
N SER A 53 16.00 27.45 37.07
CA SER A 53 16.44 26.05 37.25
C SER A 53 15.29 25.05 37.13
N CYS A 54 14.12 25.39 37.69
CA CYS A 54 12.92 24.57 37.56
C CYS A 54 12.43 24.59 36.12
N LEU A 55 12.38 25.76 35.49
CA LEU A 55 11.96 25.90 34.09
C LEU A 55 12.82 25.05 33.15
N ASN A 56 14.15 25.05 33.32
CA ASN A 56 15.04 24.24 32.49
C ASN A 56 14.89 22.73 32.71
N THR A 57 14.54 22.30 33.93
CA THR A 57 14.24 20.90 34.21
C THR A 57 12.96 20.45 33.50
N TYR A 58 11.91 21.26 33.55
CA TYR A 58 10.64 20.97 32.89
C TYR A 58 10.73 21.05 31.36
N ARG A 59 11.55 21.96 30.81
CA ARG A 59 11.89 21.99 29.38
C ARG A 59 12.51 20.68 28.90
N ALA A 60 13.51 20.17 29.64
CA ALA A 60 14.17 18.91 29.29
C ALA A 60 13.21 17.71 29.35
N LYS A 61 12.39 17.63 30.41
CA LYS A 61 11.35 16.59 30.54
C LYS A 61 10.31 16.66 29.41
N TYR A 62 9.89 17.86 29.03
CA TYR A 62 8.93 18.07 27.96
C TYR A 62 9.45 17.56 26.62
N VAL A 63 10.70 17.91 26.26
CA VAL A 63 11.35 17.44 25.03
C VAL A 63 11.50 15.92 25.02
N GLN A 64 11.92 15.32 26.14
CA GLN A 64 12.02 13.87 26.27
C GLN A 64 10.67 13.18 26.04
N ARG A 65 9.60 13.70 26.64
CA ARG A 65 8.26 13.10 26.54
C ARG A 65 7.68 13.18 25.13
N ILE A 66 7.97 14.24 24.38
CA ILE A 66 7.58 14.34 22.97
C ILE A 66 8.28 13.25 22.15
N MET A 67 9.58 13.07 22.33
CA MET A 67 10.35 12.06 21.59
C MET A 67 9.86 10.63 21.86
N GLU A 68 9.54 10.30 23.12
CA GLU A 68 8.99 8.98 23.48
C GLU A 68 7.63 8.72 22.83
N LYS A 69 6.81 9.75 22.65
CA LYS A 69 5.50 9.63 22.02
C LYS A 69 5.60 9.39 20.50
N ASP A 70 6.51 10.11 19.83
CA ASP A 70 6.72 9.99 18.39
C ASP A 70 7.26 8.60 18.00
N LEU A 71 8.08 7.96 18.86
CA LEU A 71 8.56 6.58 18.66
C LEU A 71 7.44 5.53 18.78
N GLY A 72 6.44 5.75 19.63
CA GLY A 72 5.33 4.82 19.85
C GLY A 72 4.27 4.84 18.75
N GLU A 73 4.04 6.00 18.10
CA GLU A 73 3.07 6.11 16.99
C GLU A 73 3.52 5.34 15.74
N LEU A 74 4.83 5.25 15.49
CA LEU A 74 5.41 4.53 14.34
C LEU A 74 5.16 3.01 14.38
N ASP A 75 5.28 2.37 15.54
CA ASP A 75 5.09 0.91 15.72
C ASP A 75 3.63 0.47 15.42
N SER A 76 2.66 1.32 15.76
CA SER A 76 1.23 1.03 15.53
C SER A 76 0.83 1.14 14.05
N LEU A 77 1.45 2.05 13.31
CA LEU A 77 1.18 2.24 11.88
C LEU A 77 1.71 1.07 11.04
N GLU A 78 2.87 0.51 11.42
CA GLU A 78 3.46 -0.65 10.75
C GLU A 78 2.55 -1.89 10.86
N GLN A 79 1.93 -2.12 12.01
CA GLN A 79 1.00 -3.24 12.20
C GLN A 79 -0.29 -3.12 11.37
N GLU A 80 -0.82 -1.91 11.22
CA GLU A 80 -2.03 -1.67 10.41
C GLU A 80 -1.79 -1.96 8.92
N VAL A 81 -0.63 -1.54 8.40
CA VAL A 81 -0.25 -1.79 7.01
C VAL A 81 -0.14 -3.29 6.71
N VAL A 82 0.49 -4.07 7.61
CA VAL A 82 0.64 -5.53 7.45
C VAL A 82 -0.73 -6.22 7.38
N GLN A 83 -1.69 -5.80 8.20
CA GLN A 83 -3.05 -6.34 8.19
C GLN A 83 -3.76 -6.10 6.85
N SER A 84 -3.63 -4.88 6.29
CA SER A 84 -4.31 -4.49 5.04
C SER A 84 -3.80 -5.19 3.78
N ILE A 85 -2.54 -5.64 3.78
CA ILE A 85 -1.95 -6.38 2.67
C ILE A 85 -2.56 -7.79 2.57
N HIS A 86 -2.86 -8.43 3.71
CA HIS A 86 -3.45 -9.77 3.73
C HIS A 86 -4.89 -9.79 3.18
N ASP A 87 -5.67 -8.75 3.44
CA ASP A 87 -7.08 -8.67 3.01
C ASP A 87 -7.23 -8.45 1.49
N ASN A 88 -6.26 -7.84 0.81
CA ASN A 88 -6.35 -7.58 -0.64
C ASN A 88 -6.06 -8.82 -1.51
N ASP A 89 -5.26 -9.77 -1.03
CA ASP A 89 -4.88 -10.97 -1.82
C ASP A 89 -6.10 -11.89 -2.08
N ILE A 90 -7.05 -11.90 -1.13
CA ILE A 90 -8.26 -12.73 -1.18
C ILE A 90 -9.24 -12.28 -2.29
N LEU A 91 -9.20 -11.00 -2.70
CA LEU A 91 -10.17 -10.46 -3.66
C LEU A 91 -9.87 -10.84 -5.12
N SER A 92 -8.60 -11.06 -5.46
CA SER A 92 -8.15 -11.35 -6.84
C SER A 92 -8.54 -12.78 -7.29
N GLU A 93 -8.55 -13.73 -6.35
CA GLU A 93 -8.84 -15.14 -6.62
C GLU A 93 -10.33 -15.37 -6.93
N ASN A 94 -11.23 -14.66 -6.23
CA ASN A 94 -12.69 -14.82 -6.34
C ASN A 94 -13.23 -14.47 -7.76
N ILE A 95 -12.60 -13.53 -8.45
CA ILE A 95 -13.05 -13.05 -9.77
C ILE A 95 -12.88 -14.12 -10.87
N ASN A 96 -11.86 -14.98 -10.78
CA ASN A 96 -11.66 -16.05 -11.76
C ASN A 96 -12.69 -17.18 -11.58
N GLU A 97 -13.04 -17.52 -10.34
CA GLU A 97 -14.02 -18.56 -10.02
C GLU A 97 -15.43 -18.19 -10.50
N GLU A 98 -15.86 -16.93 -10.30
CA GLU A 98 -17.18 -16.46 -10.75
C GLU A 98 -17.35 -16.53 -12.28
N TYR A 99 -16.25 -16.44 -13.03
CA TYR A 99 -16.28 -16.56 -14.49
C TYR A 99 -16.43 -18.02 -14.95
N GLU A 100 -15.77 -18.97 -14.28
CA GLU A 100 -15.85 -20.39 -14.63
C GLU A 100 -17.22 -21.02 -14.34
N GLU A 101 -17.93 -20.53 -13.33
CA GLU A 101 -19.27 -21.01 -12.96
C GLU A 101 -20.33 -20.76 -14.05
N ARG A 102 -20.12 -19.78 -14.94
CA ARG A 102 -21.11 -19.41 -15.98
C ARG A 102 -20.98 -20.18 -17.30
N LEU A 103 -20.08 -21.16 -17.41
CA LEU A 103 -19.86 -21.91 -18.67
C LEU A 103 -20.90 -23.01 -18.88
N CYS A 104 -21.57 -23.01 -20.02
CA CYS A 104 -22.48 -24.08 -20.41
C CYS A 104 -21.71 -25.36 -20.79
N PHE A 105 -22.37 -26.53 -20.72
CA PHE A 105 -21.79 -27.81 -21.11
C PHE A 105 -21.23 -27.82 -22.55
N GLY A 106 -21.92 -27.15 -23.48
CA GLY A 106 -21.47 -26.99 -24.87
C GLY A 106 -20.18 -26.18 -25.01
N ASP A 107 -19.98 -25.16 -24.17
CA ASP A 107 -18.77 -24.35 -24.18
C ASP A 107 -17.55 -25.15 -23.71
N ARG A 108 -17.73 -25.99 -22.67
CA ARG A 108 -16.67 -26.87 -22.14
C ARG A 108 -16.24 -27.91 -23.16
N ILE A 109 -17.17 -28.46 -23.94
CA ILE A 109 -16.85 -29.42 -25.02
C ILE A 109 -16.13 -28.71 -26.16
N ALA A 110 -16.62 -27.56 -26.61
CA ALA A 110 -16.00 -26.81 -27.70
C ALA A 110 -14.56 -26.38 -27.36
N ASP A 111 -14.28 -25.95 -26.13
CA ASP A 111 -12.92 -25.62 -25.68
C ASP A 111 -11.99 -26.84 -25.69
N LYS A 112 -12.46 -28.02 -25.26
CA LYS A 112 -11.68 -29.26 -25.34
C LYS A 112 -11.42 -29.69 -26.78
N VAL A 113 -12.41 -29.57 -27.68
CA VAL A 113 -12.27 -29.91 -29.10
C VAL A 113 -11.29 -28.95 -29.78
N ALA A 114 -11.36 -27.65 -29.50
CA ALA A 114 -10.43 -26.66 -30.02
C ALA A 114 -8.99 -26.91 -29.52
N ALA A 115 -8.82 -27.20 -28.22
CA ALA A 115 -7.51 -27.53 -27.65
C ALA A 115 -6.90 -28.81 -28.24
N PHE A 116 -7.72 -29.84 -28.46
CA PHE A 116 -7.28 -31.09 -29.09
C PHE A 116 -6.90 -30.88 -30.56
N GLY A 117 -7.73 -30.17 -31.31
CA GLY A 117 -7.50 -29.85 -32.72
C GLY A 117 -6.29 -28.94 -32.97
N GLY A 118 -5.88 -28.15 -31.99
CA GLY A 118 -4.67 -27.31 -32.04
C GLY A 118 -3.37 -28.01 -31.65
N SER A 119 -3.41 -29.30 -31.29
CA SER A 119 -2.22 -30.03 -30.83
C SER A 119 -1.36 -30.56 -31.98
N TRP A 120 -0.04 -30.48 -31.84
CA TRP A 120 0.92 -31.04 -32.79
C TRP A 120 0.77 -32.56 -32.98
N SER A 121 0.41 -33.27 -31.91
CA SER A 121 0.12 -34.71 -31.93
C SER A 121 -1.09 -35.05 -32.81
N PHE A 122 -2.14 -34.23 -32.78
CA PHE A 122 -3.32 -34.43 -33.63
C PHE A 122 -2.98 -34.26 -35.11
N ILE A 123 -2.23 -33.20 -35.46
CA ILE A 123 -1.79 -32.93 -36.83
C ILE A 123 -1.00 -34.12 -37.39
N LEU A 124 -0.02 -34.63 -36.64
CA LEU A 124 0.80 -35.77 -37.05
C LEU A 124 -0.01 -37.06 -37.19
N SER A 125 -0.91 -37.35 -36.24
CA SER A 125 -1.80 -38.51 -36.32
C SER A 125 -2.75 -38.44 -37.52
N PHE A 126 -3.25 -37.25 -37.84
CA PHE A 126 -4.15 -37.03 -38.96
C PHE A 126 -3.44 -37.20 -40.31
N LEU A 127 -2.21 -36.68 -40.44
CA LEU A 127 -1.36 -36.91 -41.61
C LEU A 127 -1.04 -38.40 -41.79
N MET A 128 -0.73 -39.11 -40.70
CA MET A 128 -0.48 -40.55 -40.73
C MET A 128 -1.72 -41.33 -41.17
N PHE A 129 -2.90 -40.98 -40.64
CA PHE A 129 -4.16 -41.59 -41.03
C PHE A 129 -4.44 -41.40 -42.53
N MET A 130 -4.25 -40.19 -43.06
CA MET A 130 -4.41 -39.92 -44.49
C MET A 130 -3.43 -40.74 -45.34
N ALA A 131 -2.16 -40.84 -44.93
CA ALA A 131 -1.17 -41.64 -45.62
C ALA A 131 -1.55 -43.13 -45.64
N ILE A 132 -2.00 -43.68 -44.50
CA ILE A 132 -2.48 -45.07 -44.39
C ILE A 132 -3.71 -45.28 -45.29
N TRP A 133 -4.65 -44.35 -45.32
CA TRP A 133 -5.85 -44.44 -46.15
C TRP A 133 -5.52 -44.49 -47.65
N ILE A 134 -4.63 -43.60 -48.09
CA ILE A 134 -4.18 -43.52 -49.49
C ILE A 134 -3.42 -44.79 -49.88
N VAL A 135 -2.43 -45.21 -49.07
CA VAL A 135 -1.62 -46.42 -49.34
C VAL A 135 -2.50 -47.67 -49.31
N GLY A 136 -3.39 -47.79 -48.33
CA GLY A 136 -4.33 -48.91 -48.20
C GLY A 136 -5.25 -49.03 -49.42
N ASN A 137 -5.91 -47.95 -49.83
CA ASN A 137 -6.77 -47.97 -51.02
C ASN A 137 -5.98 -48.18 -52.32
N SER A 138 -4.76 -47.64 -52.42
CA SER A 138 -3.90 -47.81 -53.60
C SER A 138 -3.33 -49.22 -53.73
N LEU A 139 -3.10 -49.94 -52.64
CA LEU A 139 -2.67 -51.35 -52.67
C LEU A 139 -3.85 -52.31 -52.91
N MET A 140 -5.04 -51.95 -52.41
CA MET A 140 -6.29 -52.70 -52.59
C MET A 140 -6.86 -52.61 -54.03
N LEU A 141 -6.29 -51.71 -54.84
CA LEU A 141 -6.55 -51.51 -56.27
C LEU A 141 -6.35 -52.77 -57.14
N ILE A 142 -5.63 -53.78 -56.62
CA ILE A 142 -5.34 -55.04 -57.34
C ILE A 142 -6.54 -56.01 -57.33
N LYS A 143 -7.52 -55.86 -56.42
CA LYS A 143 -8.66 -56.79 -56.32
C LYS A 143 -10.04 -56.12 -56.32
N GLN A 144 -10.24 -55.01 -55.59
CA GLN A 144 -11.47 -54.19 -55.60
C GLN A 144 -11.24 -52.97 -54.68
N PRO A 145 -11.07 -51.75 -55.21
CA PRO A 145 -10.86 -50.57 -54.37
C PRO A 145 -12.15 -50.11 -53.70
N PHE A 146 -12.07 -49.77 -52.41
CA PHE A 146 -13.17 -49.21 -51.62
C PHE A 146 -13.39 -47.71 -51.94
N ASP A 147 -12.32 -46.95 -52.12
CA ASP A 147 -12.34 -45.53 -52.53
C ASP A 147 -11.32 -45.31 -53.68
N PRO A 148 -11.71 -45.53 -54.95
CA PRO A 148 -10.80 -45.36 -56.09
C PRO A 148 -10.40 -43.90 -56.29
N TYR A 149 -9.21 -43.68 -56.86
CA TYR A 149 -8.74 -42.35 -57.24
C TYR A 149 -9.80 -41.66 -58.12
N PRO A 150 -10.34 -40.48 -57.75
CA PRO A 150 -9.73 -39.41 -56.95
C PRO A 150 -10.13 -39.31 -55.45
N PHE A 151 -10.52 -40.41 -54.78
CA PHE A 151 -10.85 -40.48 -53.34
C PHE A 151 -12.04 -39.61 -52.89
N ILE A 152 -13.23 -39.89 -53.42
CA ILE A 152 -14.44 -39.06 -53.18
C ILE A 152 -14.92 -39.12 -51.73
N LEU A 153 -14.82 -40.29 -51.08
CA LEU A 153 -15.27 -40.49 -49.71
C LEU A 153 -14.37 -39.75 -48.72
N LEU A 154 -13.04 -39.86 -48.92
CA LEU A 154 -12.07 -39.12 -48.12
C LEU A 154 -12.30 -37.61 -48.25
N ASN A 155 -12.49 -37.11 -49.47
CA ASN A 155 -12.71 -35.70 -49.73
C ASN A 155 -14.00 -35.18 -49.04
N LEU A 156 -15.09 -35.95 -49.09
CA LEU A 156 -16.35 -35.59 -48.44
C LEU A 156 -16.20 -35.54 -46.91
N MET A 157 -15.49 -36.51 -46.32
CA MET A 157 -15.23 -36.53 -44.88
C MET A 157 -14.37 -35.34 -44.44
N LEU A 158 -13.28 -35.06 -45.16
CA LEU A 158 -12.41 -33.90 -44.90
C LEU A 158 -13.17 -32.58 -44.98
N SER A 159 -14.02 -32.43 -45.99
CA SER A 159 -14.85 -31.24 -46.18
C SER A 159 -15.82 -31.00 -45.03
N LEU A 160 -16.46 -32.07 -44.53
CA LEU A 160 -17.37 -31.99 -43.38
C LEU A 160 -16.64 -31.63 -42.09
N VAL A 161 -15.46 -32.23 -41.84
CA VAL A 161 -14.62 -31.93 -40.68
C VAL A 161 -14.18 -30.46 -40.72
N ALA A 162 -13.68 -29.99 -41.85
CA ALA A 162 -13.25 -28.61 -42.02
C ALA A 162 -14.41 -27.60 -41.83
N ALA A 163 -15.59 -27.90 -42.36
CA ALA A 163 -16.78 -27.06 -42.20
C ALA A 163 -17.22 -26.92 -40.74
N LEU A 164 -17.12 -27.99 -39.94
CA LEU A 164 -17.42 -27.96 -38.51
C LEU A 164 -16.28 -27.33 -37.68
N GLN A 165 -15.05 -27.41 -38.16
CA GLN A 165 -13.87 -26.92 -37.45
C GLN A 165 -13.86 -25.38 -37.35
N ALA A 166 -14.15 -24.66 -38.43
CA ALA A 166 -14.08 -23.19 -38.44
C ALA A 166 -15.02 -22.51 -37.40
N PRO A 167 -16.31 -22.90 -37.27
CA PRO A 167 -17.19 -22.37 -36.23
C PRO A 167 -16.73 -22.71 -34.81
N VAL A 168 -16.22 -23.92 -34.57
CA VAL A 168 -15.73 -24.34 -33.24
C VAL A 168 -14.50 -23.51 -32.84
N ILE A 169 -13.58 -23.29 -33.78
CA ILE A 169 -12.43 -22.41 -33.57
C ILE A 169 -12.90 -20.98 -33.27
N MET A 170 -13.81 -20.43 -34.07
CA MET A 170 -14.33 -19.08 -33.88
C MET A 170 -15.07 -18.91 -32.55
N MET A 171 -15.84 -19.92 -32.11
CA MET A 171 -16.47 -19.92 -30.79
C MET A 171 -15.44 -19.93 -29.66
N SER A 172 -14.38 -20.74 -29.78
CA SER A 172 -13.28 -20.78 -28.82
C SER A 172 -12.51 -19.45 -28.78
N GLN A 173 -12.27 -18.83 -29.94
CA GLN A 173 -11.60 -17.52 -30.05
C GLN A 173 -12.43 -16.41 -29.42
N ASN A 174 -13.73 -16.30 -29.75
CA ASN A 174 -14.62 -15.32 -29.15
C ASN A 174 -14.68 -15.45 -27.61
N ARG A 175 -14.61 -16.68 -27.07
CA ARG A 175 -14.54 -16.91 -25.62
C ARG A 175 -13.21 -16.46 -25.02
N GLN A 176 -12.08 -16.78 -25.68
CA GLN A 176 -10.76 -16.31 -25.26
C GLN A 176 -10.68 -14.78 -25.25
N GLU A 177 -11.11 -14.11 -26.32
CA GLU A 177 -11.14 -12.65 -26.40
C GLU A 177 -12.00 -12.02 -25.31
N LYS A 178 -13.15 -12.63 -24.98
CA LYS A 178 -14.01 -12.16 -23.88
C LYS A 178 -13.31 -12.28 -22.53
N ARG A 179 -12.59 -13.39 -22.28
CA ARG A 179 -11.78 -13.56 -21.06
C ARG A 179 -10.67 -12.53 -20.99
N ASP A 180 -9.93 -12.36 -22.09
CA ASP A 180 -8.81 -11.42 -22.15
C ASP A 180 -9.27 -9.98 -21.97
N ARG A 181 -10.42 -9.61 -22.54
CA ARG A 181 -11.05 -8.30 -22.33
C ARG A 181 -11.43 -8.07 -20.87
N LEU A 182 -12.01 -9.06 -20.19
CA LEU A 182 -12.39 -8.94 -18.78
C LEU A 182 -11.16 -8.84 -17.87
N ARG A 183 -10.13 -9.65 -18.14
CA ARG A 183 -8.83 -9.55 -17.45
C ARG A 183 -8.22 -8.16 -17.63
N ALA A 184 -8.15 -7.66 -18.85
CA ALA A 184 -7.63 -6.33 -19.13
C ALA A 184 -8.43 -5.21 -18.44
N GLN A 185 -9.76 -5.36 -18.34
CA GLN A 185 -10.60 -4.41 -17.60
C GLN A 185 -10.33 -4.46 -16.10
N ASN A 186 -10.16 -5.65 -15.53
CA ASN A 186 -9.81 -5.82 -14.13
C ASN A 186 -8.43 -5.24 -13.83
N ASP A 187 -7.42 -5.60 -14.62
CA ASP A 187 -6.05 -5.07 -14.50
C ASP A 187 -6.03 -3.55 -14.58
N TYR A 188 -6.83 -2.96 -15.48
CA TYR A 188 -7.00 -1.51 -15.57
C TYR A 188 -7.60 -0.90 -14.29
N GLN A 189 -8.64 -1.52 -13.73
CA GLN A 189 -9.26 -1.05 -12.49
C GLN A 189 -8.32 -1.15 -11.29
N VAL A 190 -7.57 -2.26 -11.18
CA VAL A 190 -6.56 -2.45 -10.14
C VAL A 190 -5.46 -1.39 -10.25
N ASN A 191 -4.99 -1.12 -11.48
CA ASN A 191 -3.97 -0.09 -11.71
C ASN A 191 -4.47 1.31 -11.34
N LEU A 192 -5.70 1.67 -11.75
CA LEU A 192 -6.30 2.94 -11.39
C LEU A 192 -6.48 3.09 -9.87
N LYS A 193 -6.91 2.02 -9.19
CA LYS A 193 -7.02 1.98 -7.72
C LYS A 193 -5.65 2.20 -7.07
N ALA A 194 -4.62 1.50 -7.54
CA ALA A 194 -3.25 1.68 -7.05
C ALA A 194 -2.74 3.10 -7.26
N GLU A 195 -3.00 3.73 -8.41
CA GLU A 195 -2.62 5.12 -8.67
C GLU A 195 -3.28 6.08 -7.67
N LEU A 196 -4.58 5.88 -7.38
CA LEU A 196 -5.32 6.70 -6.41
C LEU A 196 -4.79 6.50 -4.99
N GLU A 197 -4.53 5.26 -4.57
CA GLU A 197 -3.96 4.96 -3.26
C GLU A 197 -2.58 5.59 -3.08
N ILE A 198 -1.70 5.50 -4.09
CA ILE A 198 -0.39 6.17 -4.08
C ILE A 198 -0.56 7.67 -3.92
N ARG A 199 -1.50 8.29 -4.64
CA ARG A 199 -1.76 9.73 -4.53
C ARG A 199 -2.21 10.13 -3.13
N ILE A 200 -3.10 9.35 -2.52
CA ILE A 200 -3.58 9.59 -1.15
C ILE A 200 -2.44 9.44 -0.15
N ILE A 201 -1.59 8.42 -0.31
CA ILE A 201 -0.41 8.20 0.53
C ILE A 201 0.53 9.41 0.44
N LEU A 202 0.79 9.92 -0.77
CA LEU A 202 1.63 11.10 -0.99
C LEU A 202 1.07 12.35 -0.28
N GLU A 203 -0.25 12.59 -0.36
CA GLU A 203 -0.91 13.70 0.33
C GLU A 203 -0.81 13.60 1.86
N LYS A 204 -1.00 12.38 2.40
CA LYS A 204 -0.83 12.13 3.83
C LYS A 204 0.61 12.27 4.28
N LEU A 205 1.58 11.77 3.51
CA LEU A 205 3.00 11.91 3.80
C LEU A 205 3.41 13.37 3.84
N ASP A 206 2.96 14.19 2.89
CA ASP A 206 3.24 15.64 2.88
C ASP A 206 2.69 16.32 4.14
N THR A 207 1.45 15.98 4.52
CA THR A 207 0.81 16.48 5.75
C THR A 207 1.60 16.09 7.00
N LEU A 208 2.04 14.83 7.11
CA LEU A 208 2.83 14.35 8.24
C LEU A 208 4.19 15.02 8.32
N ILE A 209 4.90 15.15 7.19
CA ILE A 209 6.19 15.84 7.11
C ILE A 209 6.03 17.30 7.55
N HIS A 210 4.93 17.97 7.14
CA HIS A 210 4.65 19.34 7.57
C HIS A 210 4.50 19.45 9.09
N TYR A 211 3.73 18.57 9.72
CA TYR A 211 3.58 18.54 11.18
C TYR A 211 4.91 18.25 11.89
N GLN A 212 5.71 17.31 11.38
CA GLN A 212 7.00 16.96 11.96
C GLN A 212 7.99 18.13 11.86
N TRP A 213 7.99 18.85 10.74
CA TRP A 213 8.80 20.05 10.55
C TRP A 213 8.46 21.15 11.55
N LEU A 214 7.17 21.41 11.78
CA LEU A 214 6.73 22.40 12.78
C LEU A 214 7.19 22.03 14.19
N ARG A 215 7.07 20.75 14.59
CA ARG A 215 7.56 20.27 15.90
C ARG A 215 9.08 20.35 16.04
N PHE A 216 9.80 20.05 14.96
CA PHE A 216 11.25 20.19 14.92
C PHE A 216 11.67 21.64 15.14
N LEU A 217 11.03 22.59 14.45
CA LEU A 217 11.27 24.02 14.65
C LEU A 217 10.96 24.48 16.08
N GLU A 218 9.86 24.01 16.68
CA GLU A 218 9.54 24.31 18.09
C GLU A 218 10.66 23.84 19.02
N THR A 219 11.13 22.60 18.83
CA THR A 219 12.21 22.02 19.64
C THR A 219 13.52 22.79 19.48
N GLN A 220 13.88 23.15 18.24
CA GLN A 220 15.06 23.97 17.96
C GLN A 220 14.97 25.34 18.63
N GLN A 221 13.79 25.95 18.64
CA GLN A 221 13.59 27.24 19.29
C GLN A 221 13.75 27.15 20.81
N ILE A 222 13.21 26.10 21.44
CA ILE A 222 13.41 25.83 22.87
C ILE A 222 14.90 25.64 23.18
N GLN A 223 15.65 24.96 22.31
CA GLN A 223 17.10 24.78 22.45
C GLN A 223 17.86 26.11 22.32
N MET A 224 17.49 26.98 21.38
CA MET A 224 18.09 28.32 21.24
C MET A 224 17.80 29.20 22.45
N ASP A 225 16.56 29.21 22.95
CA ASP A 225 16.17 29.95 24.15
C ASP A 225 17.05 29.51 25.35
N MET A 226 17.30 28.20 25.50
CA MET A 226 18.18 27.66 26.53
C MET A 226 19.66 28.06 26.35
N LEU A 227 20.18 28.06 25.11
CA LEU A 227 21.57 28.47 24.82
C LEU A 227 21.79 29.97 25.10
N GLU A 228 20.82 30.82 24.74
CA GLU A 228 20.88 32.26 25.02
C GLU A 228 20.92 32.51 26.53
N GLU A 229 20.11 31.79 27.31
CA GLU A 229 20.12 31.85 28.77
C GLU A 229 21.47 31.40 29.37
N ILE A 230 22.09 30.33 28.86
CA ILE A 230 23.42 29.87 29.31
C ILE A 230 24.48 30.92 28.97
N SER A 231 24.45 31.45 27.75
CA SER A 231 25.39 32.47 27.28
C SER A 231 25.29 33.76 28.08
N SER A 232 24.07 34.20 28.43
CA SER A 232 23.83 35.40 29.23
C SER A 232 24.28 35.23 30.68
N LYS A 233 24.13 34.03 31.26
CA LYS A 233 24.72 33.70 32.57
C LYS A 233 26.23 33.67 32.55
N SER A 234 26.85 33.11 31.51
CA SER A 234 28.31 33.13 31.33
C SER A 234 28.86 34.54 31.19
N ARG A 235 28.09 35.47 30.61
CA ARG A 235 28.49 36.87 30.41
C ARG A 235 28.35 37.74 31.66
N ARG A 236 27.59 37.27 32.67
CA ARG A 236 27.39 37.96 33.96
C ARG A 236 28.35 37.50 35.06
N ARG A 237 29.20 36.49 34.81
CA ARG A 237 30.31 36.08 35.68
C ARG A 237 31.62 36.66 35.16
#